data_AF-A0A397FLI5-F1
#
_entry.id   AF-A0A397FLI5-F1
#
_cell.length_a   1.000
_cell.length_b   1.000
_cell.length_c   1.000
_cell.angle_alpha   90.00
_cell.angle_beta   90.00
_cell.angle_gamma   90.00
#
_symmetry.space_group_name_H-M   'P 1'
#
loop_
_entity.id
_entity.type
_entity.pdbx_description
1 polymer ?
#
loop_
_entity_poly.entity_id
_entity_poly.type
_entity_poly.pdbx_seq_one_letter_code
_entity_poly.pdbx_strand_id
1 'polypeptide(L)'
;MDMECACKDTTCLLLRYSTPNTKVPKLTEFYDACMDTDTLDTLGLVPIEDHLKAICSANSTVEAIFRGATISKATGVPLFVELSPLPNAVNYTRTALYAVHPGMPFDQKYFHEPLWATVEKPYREYLTTLFTLVGHGEAPRGRVFRQRPYPLSVVNAPYPLGLGLPLQAFGFDVCEGSNIIVLLDDHYYLDFSEGCLRSMPVDVLKTMIEYKVLDFNARYLSTPFVKARSAFYDMVIEGLKELPSRATICRFQVETSIGELLGTYYLKEVWTADIAARAESLVLALKAAFKTGLESAGWLDDATRTNVTTKLACMIAPGDKKLTNPNAQCALLIPHGNS
;
A
#
# COMPACT_ATOMS: atom_id res chain seq x y z
N MET A 1 30.58 -19.78 -23.59
CA MET A 1 29.30 -20.51 -23.47
C MET A 1 28.63 -20.28 -22.11
N ASP A 2 28.04 -19.12 -21.79
CA ASP A 2 28.24 -17.75 -22.26
C ASP A 2 27.84 -16.80 -21.13
N MET A 3 28.77 -15.95 -20.68
CA MET A 3 28.56 -15.07 -19.51
C MET A 3 28.22 -13.61 -19.92
N GLU A 4 27.94 -13.40 -21.21
CA GLU A 4 27.70 -12.08 -21.83
C GLU A 4 26.23 -11.86 -22.25
N CYS A 5 25.31 -12.79 -21.95
CA CYS A 5 23.88 -12.49 -22.05
C CYS A 5 23.46 -11.54 -20.92
N ALA A 6 23.29 -10.26 -21.25
CA ALA A 6 22.67 -9.27 -20.35
C ALA A 6 21.28 -9.76 -19.90
N CYS A 7 20.98 -9.65 -18.61
CA CYS A 7 19.69 -10.06 -18.06
C CYS A 7 18.56 -9.14 -18.56
N LYS A 8 17.52 -9.75 -19.15
CA LYS A 8 16.41 -9.04 -19.81
C LYS A 8 15.16 -8.89 -18.94
N ASP A 9 15.19 -9.43 -17.71
CA ASP A 9 14.10 -9.39 -16.74
C ASP A 9 14.64 -9.48 -15.29
N THR A 10 13.75 -9.24 -14.32
CA THR A 10 14.05 -9.24 -12.89
C THR A 10 14.30 -10.65 -12.31
N THR A 11 13.81 -11.72 -12.95
CA THR A 11 14.10 -13.10 -12.53
C THR A 11 15.55 -13.49 -12.84
N CYS A 12 16.02 -13.22 -14.07
CA CYS A 12 17.42 -13.39 -14.45
C CYS A 12 18.34 -12.56 -13.53
N LEU A 13 17.96 -11.31 -13.24
CA LEU A 13 18.72 -10.43 -12.38
C LEU A 13 18.92 -11.00 -10.97
N LEU A 14 17.83 -11.49 -10.35
CA LEU A 14 17.89 -12.11 -9.02
C LEU A 14 18.77 -13.37 -9.03
N LEU A 15 18.55 -14.29 -9.97
CA LEU A 15 19.37 -15.50 -10.12
C LEU A 15 20.85 -15.19 -10.34
N ARG A 16 21.17 -14.15 -11.12
CA ARG A 16 22.54 -13.70 -11.39
C ARG A 16 23.21 -13.07 -10.17
N TYR A 17 22.46 -12.44 -9.28
CA TYR A 17 23.01 -11.91 -8.02
C TYR A 17 23.04 -12.93 -6.87
N SER A 18 22.25 -14.01 -6.87
CA SER A 18 22.36 -15.05 -5.83
C SER A 18 23.66 -15.90 -5.88
N THR A 19 24.64 -15.58 -6.76
CA THR A 19 25.96 -16.26 -6.75
C THR A 19 26.95 -15.57 -5.79
N PRO A 20 27.87 -16.29 -5.13
CA PRO A 20 28.78 -15.70 -4.14
C PRO A 20 29.63 -14.53 -4.63
N ASN A 21 30.04 -14.55 -5.91
CA ASN A 21 30.90 -13.51 -6.49
C ASN A 21 30.13 -12.27 -6.98
N THR A 22 28.79 -12.32 -6.96
CA THR A 22 27.89 -11.25 -7.45
C THR A 22 26.86 -10.83 -6.41
N LYS A 23 26.96 -11.33 -5.16
CA LYS A 23 25.93 -11.14 -4.13
C LYS A 23 25.66 -9.67 -3.84
N VAL A 24 24.41 -9.27 -4.05
CA VAL A 24 23.86 -7.98 -3.59
C VAL A 24 23.18 -8.21 -2.24
N PRO A 25 23.78 -7.77 -1.10
CA PRO A 25 23.17 -7.96 0.21
C PRO A 25 21.81 -7.26 0.31
N LYS A 26 20.97 -7.73 1.24
CA LYS A 26 19.53 -7.42 1.38
C LYS A 26 18.67 -7.86 0.19
N LEU A 27 19.04 -7.56 -1.06
CA LEU A 27 18.26 -7.93 -2.25
C LEU A 27 18.18 -9.45 -2.42
N THR A 28 19.35 -10.10 -2.42
CA THR A 28 19.45 -11.57 -2.49
C THR A 28 18.92 -12.21 -1.22
N GLU A 29 19.36 -11.75 -0.05
CA GLU A 29 18.92 -12.27 1.26
C GLU A 29 17.40 -12.25 1.47
N PHE A 30 16.69 -11.23 0.98
CA PHE A 30 15.23 -11.17 1.06
C PHE A 30 14.56 -12.16 0.07
N TYR A 31 15.12 -12.33 -1.12
CA TYR A 31 14.64 -13.33 -2.09
C TYR A 31 14.91 -14.76 -1.60
N ASP A 32 16.14 -15.03 -1.16
CA ASP A 32 16.61 -16.32 -0.65
C ASP A 32 15.77 -16.74 0.59
N ALA A 33 15.49 -15.81 1.52
CA ALA A 33 14.64 -16.06 2.68
C ALA A 33 13.17 -16.33 2.32
N CYS A 34 12.67 -15.80 1.20
CA CYS A 34 11.36 -16.20 0.67
C CYS A 34 11.41 -17.56 -0.04
N MET A 35 12.54 -17.92 -0.66
CA MET A 35 12.70 -19.21 -1.35
C MET A 35 12.88 -20.39 -0.39
N ASP A 36 13.38 -20.16 0.83
CA ASP A 36 13.52 -21.18 1.88
C ASP A 36 12.14 -21.58 2.48
N THR A 37 11.46 -22.50 1.81
CA THR A 37 10.21 -23.08 2.30
C THR A 37 10.40 -23.98 3.52
N ASP A 38 11.58 -24.57 3.72
CA ASP A 38 11.80 -25.57 4.77
C ASP A 38 11.88 -24.88 6.14
N THR A 39 12.58 -23.74 6.22
CA THR A 39 12.58 -22.88 7.41
C THR A 39 11.19 -22.28 7.66
N LEU A 40 10.48 -21.83 6.61
CA LEU A 40 9.15 -21.23 6.77
C LEU A 40 8.08 -22.26 7.19
N ASP A 41 8.13 -23.49 6.67
CA ASP A 41 7.25 -24.59 7.07
C ASP A 41 7.56 -25.10 8.48
N THR A 42 8.83 -25.01 8.92
CA THR A 42 9.26 -25.26 10.30
C THR A 42 8.76 -24.17 11.27
N LEU A 43 8.77 -22.89 10.86
CA LEU A 43 8.32 -21.75 11.68
C LEU A 43 6.79 -21.63 11.75
N GLY A 44 6.08 -21.99 10.69
CA GLY A 44 4.60 -22.00 10.66
C GLY A 44 3.98 -20.64 10.99
N LEU A 45 3.42 -20.53 12.20
CA LEU A 45 2.77 -19.32 12.74
C LEU A 45 3.65 -18.53 13.72
N VAL A 46 4.77 -19.08 14.18
CA VAL A 46 5.61 -18.49 15.24
C VAL A 46 5.95 -17.00 15.01
N PRO A 47 6.25 -16.52 13.77
CA PRO A 47 6.55 -15.10 13.53
C PRO A 47 5.43 -14.10 13.87
N ILE A 48 4.18 -14.55 14.00
CA ILE A 48 3.02 -13.69 14.37
C ILE A 48 2.26 -14.19 15.60
N GLU A 49 2.64 -15.33 16.17
CA GLU A 49 1.86 -16.03 17.21
C GLU A 49 1.59 -15.13 18.44
N ASP A 50 2.58 -14.34 18.86
CA ASP A 50 2.45 -13.41 19.99
C ASP A 50 1.53 -12.22 19.69
N HIS A 51 1.40 -11.81 18.42
CA HIS A 51 0.41 -10.82 18.00
C HIS A 51 -1.02 -11.40 18.05
N LEU A 52 -1.20 -12.66 17.66
CA LEU A 52 -2.48 -13.36 17.77
C LEU A 52 -2.88 -13.55 19.25
N LYS A 53 -1.96 -14.06 20.09
CA LYS A 53 -2.14 -14.17 21.56
C LYS A 53 -2.48 -12.82 22.20
N ALA A 54 -1.84 -11.74 21.76
CA ALA A 54 -2.13 -10.39 22.25
C ALA A 54 -3.58 -9.96 21.94
N ILE A 55 -4.12 -10.28 20.76
CA ILE A 55 -5.51 -9.98 20.42
C ILE A 55 -6.49 -10.90 21.15
N CYS A 56 -6.23 -12.21 21.19
CA CYS A 56 -7.12 -13.16 21.87
C CYS A 56 -7.30 -12.86 23.37
N SER A 57 -6.26 -12.33 24.03
CA SER A 57 -6.28 -11.93 25.44
C SER A 57 -6.85 -10.52 25.71
N ALA A 58 -7.41 -9.83 24.72
CA ALA A 58 -8.13 -8.57 24.93
C ALA A 58 -9.54 -8.82 25.52
N ASN A 59 -9.91 -8.01 26.52
CA ASN A 59 -11.14 -8.12 27.30
C ASN A 59 -12.12 -6.94 27.07
N SER A 60 -11.71 -5.93 26.31
CA SER A 60 -12.54 -4.78 25.96
C SER A 60 -12.24 -4.26 24.55
N THR A 61 -13.20 -3.53 23.97
CA THR A 61 -13.05 -2.87 22.66
C THR A 61 -11.82 -1.94 22.62
N VAL A 62 -11.63 -1.14 23.68
CA VAL A 62 -10.49 -0.21 23.81
C VAL A 62 -9.17 -0.96 23.80
N GLU A 63 -9.08 -2.07 24.56
CA GLU A 63 -7.88 -2.91 24.62
C GLU A 63 -7.61 -3.60 23.27
N ALA A 64 -8.64 -4.14 22.61
CA ALA A 64 -8.50 -4.77 21.30
C ALA A 64 -8.01 -3.78 20.23
N ILE A 65 -8.53 -2.55 20.21
CA ILE A 65 -8.07 -1.49 19.30
C ILE A 65 -6.62 -1.11 19.60
N PHE A 66 -6.27 -0.84 20.87
CA PHE A 66 -4.93 -0.39 21.23
C PHE A 66 -3.86 -1.45 20.95
N ARG A 67 -4.15 -2.72 21.27
CA ARG A 67 -3.28 -3.86 20.93
C ARG A 67 -3.19 -4.06 19.41
N GLY A 68 -4.30 -3.93 18.69
CA GLY A 68 -4.32 -3.92 17.22
C GLY A 68 -3.41 -2.84 16.65
N ALA A 69 -3.61 -1.58 17.01
CA ALA A 69 -2.77 -0.49 16.52
C ALA A 69 -1.28 -0.62 16.91
N THR A 70 -0.98 -1.27 18.04
CA THR A 70 0.40 -1.64 18.40
C THR A 70 0.98 -2.68 17.43
N ILE A 71 0.19 -3.65 16.97
CA ILE A 71 0.57 -4.59 15.91
C ILE A 71 0.72 -3.85 14.57
N SER A 72 -0.20 -2.95 14.19
CA SER A 72 -0.03 -2.09 13.00
C SER A 72 1.29 -1.34 13.00
N LYS A 73 1.67 -0.76 14.15
CA LYS A 73 2.96 -0.06 14.32
C LYS A 73 4.17 -0.98 14.17
N ALA A 74 4.07 -2.21 14.66
CA ALA A 74 5.17 -3.18 14.66
C ALA A 74 5.35 -3.91 13.31
N THR A 75 4.26 -4.11 12.55
CA THR A 75 4.22 -4.99 11.37
C THR A 75 3.86 -4.28 10.05
N GLY A 76 3.34 -3.06 10.11
CA GLY A 76 2.79 -2.35 8.95
C GLY A 76 1.38 -2.80 8.53
N VAL A 77 0.74 -3.77 9.19
CA VAL A 77 -0.63 -4.22 8.89
C VAL A 77 -1.63 -3.07 9.09
N PRO A 78 -2.33 -2.57 8.04
CA PRO A 78 -3.31 -1.50 8.21
C PRO A 78 -4.62 -2.06 8.79
N LEU A 79 -4.90 -1.80 10.07
CA LEU A 79 -6.08 -2.34 10.77
C LEU A 79 -7.29 -1.39 10.71
N PHE A 80 -7.24 -0.30 11.48
CA PHE A 80 -8.34 0.67 11.64
C PHE A 80 -8.15 1.94 10.82
N VAL A 81 -6.91 2.35 10.62
CA VAL A 81 -6.51 3.52 9.84
C VAL A 81 -5.10 3.28 9.36
N GLU A 82 -4.78 3.73 8.16
CA GLU A 82 -3.42 3.82 7.67
C GLU A 82 -2.93 5.26 7.85
N LEU A 83 -1.75 5.42 8.46
CA LEU A 83 -1.17 6.72 8.81
C LEU A 83 0.01 7.05 7.89
N SER A 84 -0.29 7.69 6.76
CA SER A 84 0.65 7.84 5.64
C SER A 84 1.17 9.29 5.51
N PRO A 85 2.50 9.53 5.58
CA PRO A 85 3.09 10.87 5.45
C PRO A 85 3.21 11.25 3.97
N LEU A 86 2.34 12.13 3.48
CA LEU A 86 2.27 12.53 2.06
C LEU A 86 2.45 14.06 1.89
N PRO A 87 2.77 14.55 0.68
CA PRO A 87 2.79 15.99 0.40
C PRO A 87 1.44 16.64 0.70
N ASN A 88 1.45 17.74 1.46
CA ASN A 88 0.23 18.44 1.86
C ASN A 88 -0.45 19.08 0.63
N ALA A 89 -1.69 18.68 0.35
CA ALA A 89 -2.45 19.14 -0.82
C ALA A 89 -2.71 20.66 -0.92
N VAL A 90 -2.54 21.41 0.18
CA VAL A 90 -2.63 22.89 0.21
C VAL A 90 -1.24 23.53 0.08
N ASN A 91 -0.17 22.81 0.45
CA ASN A 91 1.20 23.29 0.31
C ASN A 91 2.19 22.13 0.13
N TYR A 92 2.41 21.75 -1.13
CA TYR A 92 3.28 20.64 -1.54
C TYR A 92 4.76 20.79 -1.15
N THR A 93 5.19 21.94 -0.60
CA THR A 93 6.53 22.11 0.00
C THR A 93 6.64 21.52 1.42
N ARG A 94 5.53 21.03 1.99
CA ARG A 94 5.46 20.42 3.32
C ARG A 94 4.81 19.03 3.24
N THR A 95 5.30 18.12 4.06
CA THR A 95 4.59 16.85 4.36
C THR A 95 3.47 17.12 5.37
N ALA A 96 2.38 16.37 5.26
CA ALA A 96 1.36 16.24 6.29
C ALA A 96 1.10 14.75 6.60
N LEU A 97 0.60 14.45 7.79
CA LEU A 97 0.15 13.11 8.12
C LEU A 97 -1.27 12.93 7.58
N TYR A 98 -1.47 11.94 6.72
CA TYR A 98 -2.79 11.55 6.25
C TYR A 98 -3.30 10.36 7.06
N ALA A 99 -4.59 10.36 7.38
CA ALA A 99 -5.29 9.26 8.01
C ALA A 99 -6.28 8.67 7.01
N VAL A 100 -5.86 7.61 6.32
CA VAL A 100 -6.56 7.02 5.18
C VAL A 100 -7.26 5.70 5.56
N HIS A 101 -8.27 5.31 4.78
CA HIS A 101 -8.98 4.07 5.05
C HIS A 101 -8.02 2.87 4.86
N PRO A 102 -8.03 1.86 5.74
CA PRO A 102 -7.01 0.81 5.82
C PRO A 102 -7.24 -0.33 4.79
N GLY A 103 -7.52 0.05 3.53
CA GLY A 103 -7.87 -0.85 2.43
C GLY A 103 -9.19 -1.62 2.62
N MET A 104 -9.55 -2.39 1.58
CA MET A 104 -10.46 -3.53 1.67
C MET A 104 -9.67 -4.78 1.25
N PRO A 105 -10.07 -6.01 1.66
CA PRO A 105 -9.37 -7.24 1.26
C PRO A 105 -9.16 -7.38 -0.26
N PHE A 106 -10.10 -6.87 -1.06
CA PHE A 106 -10.04 -6.81 -2.52
C PHE A 106 -10.94 -5.66 -3.02
N ASP A 107 -10.98 -5.42 -4.33
CA ASP A 107 -11.74 -4.33 -4.96
C ASP A 107 -13.22 -4.30 -4.51
N GLN A 108 -13.69 -3.10 -4.12
CA GLN A 108 -15.05 -2.83 -3.65
C GLN A 108 -16.14 -3.39 -4.57
N LYS A 109 -15.91 -3.47 -5.89
CA LYS A 109 -16.87 -3.98 -6.88
C LYS A 109 -17.35 -5.40 -6.56
N TYR A 110 -16.46 -6.26 -6.03
CA TYR A 110 -16.78 -7.66 -5.70
C TYR A 110 -17.67 -7.81 -4.46
N PHE A 111 -17.87 -6.75 -3.67
CA PHE A 111 -18.83 -6.72 -2.56
C PHE A 111 -20.23 -6.24 -3.02
N HIS A 112 -20.50 -6.26 -4.33
CA HIS A 112 -21.82 -5.99 -4.92
C HIS A 112 -22.21 -7.12 -5.87
N GLU A 113 -23.51 -7.38 -6.00
CA GLU A 113 -24.01 -8.30 -7.02
C GLU A 113 -23.89 -7.72 -8.44
N PRO A 114 -23.68 -8.56 -9.48
CA PRO A 114 -23.62 -10.02 -9.45
C PRO A 114 -22.21 -10.60 -9.15
N LEU A 115 -21.22 -9.76 -8.83
CA LEU A 115 -19.85 -10.20 -8.59
C LEU A 115 -19.65 -10.86 -7.22
N TRP A 116 -20.49 -10.50 -6.23
CA TRP A 116 -20.42 -11.12 -4.90
C TRP A 116 -20.73 -12.63 -4.97
N ALA A 117 -21.75 -13.02 -5.73
CA ALA A 117 -22.07 -14.43 -5.99
C ALA A 117 -20.91 -15.27 -6.56
N THR A 118 -19.93 -14.67 -7.27
CA THR A 118 -18.77 -15.43 -7.80
C THR A 118 -17.61 -15.53 -6.81
N VAL A 119 -17.53 -14.67 -5.79
CA VAL A 119 -16.42 -14.66 -4.82
C VAL A 119 -16.81 -15.06 -3.40
N GLU A 120 -18.10 -15.14 -3.04
CA GLU A 120 -18.53 -15.44 -1.66
C GLU A 120 -17.97 -16.76 -1.16
N LYS A 121 -18.27 -17.85 -1.87
CA LYS A 121 -17.89 -19.19 -1.45
C LYS A 121 -16.35 -19.33 -1.37
N PRO A 122 -15.55 -18.97 -2.40
CA PRO A 122 -14.10 -19.02 -2.30
C PRO A 122 -13.50 -18.14 -1.19
N TYR A 123 -14.10 -16.98 -0.89
CA TYR A 123 -13.64 -16.13 0.21
C TYR A 123 -13.91 -16.77 1.57
N ARG A 124 -15.08 -17.40 1.77
CA ARG A 124 -15.38 -18.17 2.99
C ARG A 124 -14.48 -19.40 3.12
N GLU A 125 -14.21 -20.10 2.03
CA GLU A 125 -13.26 -21.23 2.02
C GLU A 125 -11.84 -20.77 2.39
N TYR A 126 -11.42 -19.57 1.94
CA TYR A 126 -10.16 -18.96 2.34
C TYR A 126 -10.13 -18.53 3.82
N LEU A 127 -11.17 -17.81 4.30
CA LEU A 127 -11.33 -17.44 5.71
C LEU A 127 -11.31 -18.67 6.61
N THR A 128 -12.13 -19.67 6.29
CA THR A 128 -12.20 -20.95 7.00
C THR A 128 -10.84 -21.66 6.98
N THR A 129 -10.07 -21.58 5.89
CA THR A 129 -8.71 -22.16 5.85
C THR A 129 -7.75 -21.41 6.78
N LEU A 130 -7.70 -20.07 6.72
CA LEU A 130 -6.87 -19.27 7.65
C LEU A 130 -7.24 -19.57 9.11
N PHE A 131 -8.53 -19.53 9.42
CA PHE A 131 -9.04 -19.75 10.78
C PHE A 131 -8.91 -21.20 11.24
N THR A 132 -8.95 -22.20 10.36
CA THR A 132 -8.65 -23.60 10.71
C THR A 132 -7.16 -23.79 11.02
N LEU A 133 -6.27 -23.06 10.33
CA LEU A 133 -4.83 -23.09 10.59
C LEU A 133 -4.44 -22.43 11.93
N VAL A 134 -5.29 -21.59 12.53
CA VAL A 134 -5.09 -21.02 13.89
C VAL A 134 -6.03 -21.57 14.98
N GLY A 135 -7.19 -22.14 14.63
CA GLY A 135 -8.13 -22.82 15.53
C GLY A 135 -9.50 -22.16 15.81
N HIS A 136 -9.96 -21.18 15.01
CA HIS A 136 -11.17 -20.35 15.27
C HIS A 136 -12.16 -20.27 14.06
N GLY A 137 -13.05 -19.26 13.96
CA GLY A 137 -14.20 -19.22 13.00
C GLY A 137 -14.76 -17.84 12.57
N GLU A 138 -15.72 -17.81 11.63
CA GLU A 138 -16.06 -16.66 10.72
C GLU A 138 -16.83 -15.42 11.29
N ALA A 139 -16.81 -14.29 10.53
CA ALA A 139 -17.45 -12.98 10.85
C ALA A 139 -17.95 -12.13 9.61
N PRO A 140 -18.76 -11.03 9.78
CA PRO A 140 -19.43 -10.24 8.69
C PRO A 140 -18.94 -8.75 8.47
N ARG A 141 -19.70 -7.85 7.76
CA ARG A 141 -19.18 -6.67 6.96
C ARG A 141 -20.01 -5.33 6.92
N GLY A 142 -19.41 -4.19 6.45
CA GLY A 142 -20.04 -2.85 6.17
C GLY A 142 -19.15 -1.81 5.36
N ARG A 143 -19.63 -0.60 4.91
CA ARG A 143 -18.97 0.38 3.94
C ARG A 143 -19.50 1.87 3.96
N VAL A 144 -19.11 2.82 3.04
CA VAL A 144 -18.16 4.02 3.05
C VAL A 144 -18.70 5.22 2.15
N PHE A 145 -18.24 6.50 1.88
CA PHE A 145 -17.05 7.45 2.05
C PHE A 145 -17.40 9.00 1.95
N ARG A 146 -16.63 10.00 2.52
CA ARG A 146 -16.20 11.38 1.97
C ARG A 146 -15.36 12.32 2.92
N GLN A 147 -14.94 13.54 2.52
CA GLN A 147 -13.56 14.11 2.75
C GLN A 147 -13.34 15.60 3.27
N ARG A 148 -12.43 15.90 4.26
CA ARG A 148 -11.94 17.26 4.77
C ARG A 148 -10.70 17.23 5.76
N PRO A 149 -10.01 18.38 6.06
CA PRO A 149 -8.83 18.47 6.96
C PRO A 149 -9.07 19.08 8.39
N TYR A 150 -8.28 18.69 9.41
CA TYR A 150 -8.46 19.13 10.82
C TYR A 150 -7.18 19.14 11.72
N PRO A 151 -7.15 19.90 12.84
CA PRO A 151 -6.15 19.76 13.92
C PRO A 151 -6.37 18.50 14.77
N LEU A 152 -5.30 17.85 15.23
CA LEU A 152 -5.40 16.50 15.83
C LEU A 152 -6.31 16.40 17.07
N SER A 153 -6.22 17.35 17.99
CA SER A 153 -7.08 17.41 19.18
C SER A 153 -8.58 17.53 18.83
N VAL A 154 -8.90 18.22 17.73
CA VAL A 154 -10.27 18.42 17.24
C VAL A 154 -10.83 17.14 16.59
N VAL A 155 -9.97 16.24 16.10
CA VAL A 155 -10.39 14.95 15.52
C VAL A 155 -10.46 13.82 16.56
N ASN A 156 -9.61 13.87 17.59
CA ASN A 156 -9.63 12.88 18.66
C ASN A 156 -10.99 12.86 19.41
N ALA A 157 -11.69 13.99 19.50
CA ALA A 157 -13.00 14.09 20.13
C ALA A 157 -14.15 13.35 19.39
N PRO A 158 -14.36 13.48 18.07
CA PRO A 158 -15.35 12.68 17.34
C PRO A 158 -14.94 11.21 17.17
N TYR A 159 -13.65 10.90 16.93
CA TYR A 159 -13.17 9.55 16.56
C TYR A 159 -12.15 8.93 17.56
N PRO A 160 -12.45 8.86 18.87
CA PRO A 160 -11.51 8.36 19.87
C PRO A 160 -11.16 6.88 19.68
N LEU A 161 -12.06 6.05 19.12
CA LEU A 161 -11.80 4.63 18.87
C LEU A 161 -11.16 4.41 17.50
N GLY A 162 -11.74 4.98 16.43
CA GLY A 162 -11.30 4.76 15.05
C GLY A 162 -9.96 5.41 14.69
N LEU A 163 -9.59 6.50 15.38
CA LEU A 163 -8.37 7.26 15.10
C LEU A 163 -7.55 7.60 16.36
N GLY A 164 -8.21 7.99 17.45
CA GLY A 164 -7.55 8.41 18.71
C GLY A 164 -6.64 7.34 19.31
N LEU A 165 -7.20 6.17 19.63
CA LEU A 165 -6.44 5.02 20.15
C LEU A 165 -5.31 4.57 19.19
N PRO A 166 -5.52 4.47 17.86
CA PRO A 166 -4.42 4.24 16.92
C PRO A 166 -3.27 5.25 17.03
N LEU A 167 -3.55 6.55 17.04
CA LEU A 167 -2.53 7.58 17.16
C LEU A 167 -1.75 7.48 18.49
N GLN A 168 -2.45 7.22 19.60
CA GLN A 168 -1.83 7.02 20.91
C GLN A 168 -0.89 5.80 20.90
N ALA A 169 -1.29 4.68 20.31
CA ALA A 169 -0.43 3.49 20.18
C ALA A 169 0.79 3.76 19.29
N PHE A 170 0.63 4.54 18.21
CA PHE A 170 1.74 5.04 17.39
C PHE A 170 2.67 6.01 18.15
N GLY A 171 2.18 6.63 19.23
CA GLY A 171 2.97 7.48 20.15
C GLY A 171 2.77 8.98 19.94
N PHE A 172 1.70 9.38 19.25
CA PHE A 172 1.33 10.77 19.08
C PHE A 172 0.55 11.29 20.29
N ASP A 173 0.87 12.52 20.72
CA ASP A 173 0.03 13.24 21.67
C ASP A 173 -1.23 13.78 20.96
N VAL A 174 -2.39 13.30 21.43
CA VAL A 174 -3.73 13.68 20.94
C VAL A 174 -4.44 14.66 21.88
N CYS A 175 -3.75 15.16 22.91
CA CYS A 175 -4.29 16.13 23.86
C CYS A 175 -4.48 17.53 23.24
N GLU A 176 -5.27 18.35 23.93
CA GLU A 176 -5.50 19.73 23.56
C GLU A 176 -4.20 20.56 23.66
N GLY A 177 -3.77 21.16 22.53
CA GLY A 177 -2.47 21.83 22.38
C GLY A 177 -1.49 21.13 21.42
N SER A 178 -1.80 19.92 20.95
CA SER A 178 -0.98 19.22 19.95
C SER A 178 -0.94 19.97 18.61
N ASN A 179 0.26 20.31 18.14
CA ASN A 179 0.51 21.04 16.88
C ASN A 179 0.42 20.15 15.62
N ILE A 180 0.02 18.88 15.75
CA ILE A 180 -0.08 17.96 14.62
C ILE A 180 -1.38 18.25 13.85
N ILE A 181 -1.23 18.47 12.53
CA ILE A 181 -2.37 18.56 11.61
C ILE A 181 -2.49 17.21 10.92
N VAL A 182 -3.67 16.59 10.99
CA VAL A 182 -3.96 15.35 10.29
C VAL A 182 -4.98 15.65 9.20
N LEU A 183 -4.60 15.31 7.97
CA LEU A 183 -5.50 15.32 6.83
C LEU A 183 -6.21 13.97 6.85
N LEU A 184 -7.46 13.94 7.32
CA LEU A 184 -8.26 12.73 7.13
C LEU A 184 -8.41 12.52 5.63
N ASP A 185 -8.47 11.27 5.16
CA ASP A 185 -8.81 10.95 3.77
C ASP A 185 -10.24 10.38 3.64
N ASP A 186 -10.93 10.09 4.77
CA ASP A 186 -12.37 9.78 4.76
C ASP A 186 -13.06 9.95 6.13
N HIS A 187 -13.96 10.94 6.26
CA HIS A 187 -14.85 11.13 7.41
C HIS A 187 -15.95 10.09 7.50
N TYR A 188 -16.64 9.73 6.40
CA TYR A 188 -17.72 8.76 6.51
C TYR A 188 -17.15 7.41 6.96
N TYR A 189 -15.96 7.03 6.47
CA TYR A 189 -15.26 5.87 7.00
C TYR A 189 -15.03 5.99 8.51
N LEU A 190 -14.59 7.15 9.00
CA LEU A 190 -14.36 7.39 10.42
C LEU A 190 -15.65 7.45 11.25
N ASP A 191 -16.71 8.12 10.78
CA ASP A 191 -18.05 8.15 11.37
C ASP A 191 -18.63 6.73 11.49
N PHE A 192 -18.57 5.97 10.38
CA PHE A 192 -19.08 4.61 10.29
C PHE A 192 -18.26 3.61 11.10
N SER A 193 -16.93 3.68 11.03
CA SER A 193 -16.04 2.80 11.80
C SER A 193 -16.09 3.10 13.29
N GLU A 194 -16.13 4.37 13.70
CA GLU A 194 -16.36 4.75 15.11
C GLU A 194 -17.72 4.23 15.62
N GLY A 195 -18.79 4.38 14.83
CA GLY A 195 -20.11 3.82 15.14
C GLY A 195 -20.11 2.29 15.25
N CYS A 196 -19.40 1.60 14.34
CA CYS A 196 -19.20 0.15 14.41
C CYS A 196 -18.38 -0.26 15.64
N LEU A 197 -17.24 0.38 15.89
CA LEU A 197 -16.37 0.06 17.04
C LEU A 197 -17.08 0.27 18.38
N ARG A 198 -17.96 1.27 18.49
CA ARG A 198 -18.80 1.49 19.69
C ARG A 198 -19.89 0.44 19.92
N SER A 199 -20.30 -0.30 18.88
CA SER A 199 -21.45 -1.23 18.92
C SER A 199 -21.09 -2.71 18.67
N MET A 200 -19.91 -2.98 18.15
CA MET A 200 -19.41 -4.31 17.83
C MET A 200 -19.03 -5.08 19.11
N PRO A 201 -19.49 -6.34 19.28
CA PRO A 201 -19.01 -7.20 20.36
C PRO A 201 -17.50 -7.40 20.30
N VAL A 202 -16.82 -7.37 21.46
CA VAL A 202 -15.35 -7.41 21.54
C VAL A 202 -14.75 -8.63 20.83
N ASP A 203 -15.41 -9.78 20.86
CA ASP A 203 -14.89 -10.99 20.19
C ASP A 203 -15.01 -10.93 18.67
N VAL A 204 -16.06 -10.29 18.12
CA VAL A 204 -16.17 -10.03 16.67
C VAL A 204 -15.04 -9.08 16.22
N LEU A 205 -14.75 -8.07 17.03
CA LEU A 205 -13.63 -7.15 16.79
C LEU A 205 -12.28 -7.88 16.85
N LYS A 206 -12.07 -8.78 17.81
CA LYS A 206 -10.86 -9.61 17.92
C LYS A 206 -10.69 -10.48 16.68
N THR A 207 -11.73 -11.21 16.25
CA THR A 207 -11.72 -12.01 15.02
C THR A 207 -11.45 -11.17 13.76
N MET A 208 -11.97 -9.94 13.68
CA MET A 208 -11.68 -9.04 12.54
C MET A 208 -10.22 -8.57 12.51
N ILE A 209 -9.61 -8.29 13.66
CA ILE A 209 -8.19 -7.94 13.77
C ILE A 209 -7.32 -9.16 13.43
N GLU A 210 -7.65 -10.31 14.01
CA GLU A 210 -6.98 -11.59 13.78
C GLU A 210 -6.97 -11.96 12.30
N TYR A 211 -8.13 -11.87 11.62
CA TYR A 211 -8.23 -12.04 10.17
C TYR A 211 -7.29 -11.09 9.43
N LYS A 212 -7.30 -9.78 9.71
CA LYS A 212 -6.44 -8.82 9.00
C LYS A 212 -4.94 -9.10 9.20
N VAL A 213 -4.54 -9.51 10.41
CA VAL A 213 -3.14 -9.91 10.69
C VAL A 213 -2.78 -11.17 9.91
N LEU A 214 -3.67 -12.17 9.86
CA LEU A 214 -3.45 -13.41 9.10
C LEU A 214 -3.42 -13.18 7.59
N ASP A 215 -4.37 -12.41 7.04
CA ASP A 215 -4.48 -12.09 5.61
C ASP A 215 -3.20 -11.44 5.07
N PHE A 216 -2.77 -10.37 5.73
CA PHE A 216 -1.59 -9.60 5.35
C PHE A 216 -0.32 -10.46 5.42
N ASN A 217 -0.17 -11.25 6.49
CA ASN A 217 1.03 -12.06 6.70
C ASN A 217 1.03 -13.40 5.95
N ALA A 218 -0.11 -13.90 5.48
CA ALA A 218 -0.22 -15.24 4.87
C ALA A 218 0.69 -15.48 3.65
N ARG A 219 1.18 -14.43 2.99
CA ARG A 219 2.20 -14.52 1.92
C ARG A 219 3.64 -14.74 2.41
N TYR A 220 3.92 -14.48 3.69
CA TYR A 220 5.25 -14.56 4.32
C TYR A 220 5.39 -15.73 5.31
N LEU A 221 4.30 -16.47 5.58
CA LEU A 221 4.27 -17.64 6.45
C LEU A 221 4.57 -18.95 5.68
N SER A 222 4.33 -20.09 6.33
CA SER A 222 4.46 -21.41 5.74
C SER A 222 3.60 -21.63 4.48
N THR A 223 4.04 -22.58 3.66
CA THR A 223 3.45 -23.05 2.41
C THR A 223 1.93 -23.24 2.45
N PRO A 224 1.28 -23.76 3.52
CA PRO A 224 -0.17 -23.81 3.61
C PRO A 224 -0.86 -22.43 3.54
N PHE A 225 -0.34 -21.41 4.25
CA PHE A 225 -0.89 -20.05 4.21
C PHE A 225 -0.70 -19.40 2.84
N VAL A 226 0.49 -19.57 2.26
CA VAL A 226 0.81 -19.02 0.92
C VAL A 226 -0.10 -19.65 -0.13
N LYS A 227 -0.27 -20.99 -0.11
CA LYS A 227 -1.19 -21.70 -1.01
C LYS A 227 -2.64 -21.26 -0.80
N ALA A 228 -3.10 -21.15 0.44
CA ALA A 228 -4.46 -20.68 0.75
C ALA A 228 -4.70 -19.26 0.21
N ARG A 229 -3.73 -18.34 0.40
CA ARG A 229 -3.83 -16.97 -0.12
C ARG A 229 -3.86 -16.96 -1.65
N SER A 230 -2.95 -17.66 -2.31
CA SER A 230 -2.92 -17.72 -3.78
C SER A 230 -4.15 -18.40 -4.39
N ALA A 231 -4.71 -19.41 -3.72
CA ALA A 231 -5.94 -20.08 -4.14
C ALA A 231 -7.18 -19.17 -4.11
N PHE A 232 -7.14 -18.04 -3.40
CA PHE A 232 -8.17 -17.01 -3.46
C PHE A 232 -7.74 -15.79 -4.28
N TYR A 233 -6.64 -15.13 -3.92
CA TYR A 233 -6.21 -13.89 -4.58
C TYR A 233 -5.82 -14.11 -6.04
N ASP A 234 -4.84 -14.97 -6.28
CA ASP A 234 -4.28 -15.14 -7.62
C ASP A 234 -5.27 -15.90 -8.54
N MET A 235 -5.96 -16.91 -8.00
CA MET A 235 -6.89 -17.75 -8.79
C MET A 235 -8.30 -17.14 -8.99
N VAL A 236 -8.85 -16.44 -8.00
CA VAL A 236 -10.26 -15.97 -8.02
C VAL A 236 -10.38 -14.47 -8.27
N ILE A 237 -9.51 -13.65 -7.69
CA ILE A 237 -9.54 -12.19 -7.88
C ILE A 237 -8.80 -11.78 -9.16
N GLU A 238 -7.58 -12.29 -9.37
CA GLU A 238 -6.78 -12.03 -10.59
C GLU A 238 -7.07 -13.02 -11.74
N GLY A 239 -7.79 -14.12 -11.47
CA GLY A 239 -8.26 -15.06 -12.49
C GLY A 239 -7.18 -15.94 -13.12
N LEU A 240 -6.07 -16.22 -12.42
CA LEU A 240 -5.05 -17.14 -12.90
C LEU A 240 -5.61 -18.57 -13.04
N LYS A 241 -5.08 -19.31 -14.03
CA LYS A 241 -5.49 -20.69 -14.33
C LYS A 241 -4.72 -21.74 -13.51
N GLU A 242 -3.56 -21.37 -12.98
CA GLU A 242 -2.65 -22.22 -12.22
C GLU A 242 -2.00 -21.37 -11.12
N LEU A 243 -1.67 -22.00 -9.98
CA LEU A 243 -1.05 -21.30 -8.85
C LEU A 243 0.35 -20.77 -9.24
N PRO A 244 0.72 -19.54 -8.85
CA PRO A 244 2.04 -18.99 -9.19
C PRO A 244 3.17 -19.78 -8.52
N SER A 245 4.29 -19.92 -9.23
CA SER A 245 5.48 -20.60 -8.71
C SER A 245 6.08 -19.85 -7.51
N ARG A 246 6.82 -20.55 -6.64
CA ARG A 246 7.49 -19.89 -5.49
C ARG A 246 8.42 -18.76 -5.94
N ALA A 247 9.16 -18.94 -7.04
CA ALA A 247 9.99 -17.89 -7.63
C ALA A 247 9.17 -16.67 -8.12
N THR A 248 7.98 -16.90 -8.67
CA THR A 248 7.04 -15.82 -9.05
C THR A 248 6.58 -15.03 -7.82
N ILE A 249 6.19 -15.74 -6.76
CA ILE A 249 5.73 -15.14 -5.49
C ILE A 249 6.87 -14.34 -4.85
N CYS A 250 8.06 -14.91 -4.73
CA CYS A 250 9.21 -14.26 -4.10
C CYS A 250 9.73 -13.06 -4.91
N ARG A 251 9.71 -13.13 -6.25
CA ARG A 251 10.00 -11.97 -7.09
C ARG A 251 9.01 -10.83 -6.87
N PHE A 252 7.70 -11.13 -6.81
CA PHE A 252 6.69 -10.12 -6.51
C PHE A 252 6.88 -9.50 -5.12
N GLN A 253 7.26 -10.29 -4.11
CA GLN A 253 7.60 -9.76 -2.78
C GLN A 253 8.80 -8.82 -2.84
N VAL A 254 9.90 -9.18 -3.52
CA VAL A 254 11.04 -8.28 -3.76
C VAL A 254 10.60 -6.99 -4.46
N GLU A 255 9.80 -7.11 -5.53
CA GLU A 255 9.29 -6.01 -6.34
C GLU A 255 8.41 -5.04 -5.50
N THR A 256 7.58 -5.55 -4.58
CA THR A 256 6.73 -4.71 -3.71
C THR A 256 7.40 -4.19 -2.44
N SER A 257 8.37 -4.90 -1.85
CA SER A 257 8.98 -4.51 -0.57
C SER A 257 10.30 -3.73 -0.73
N ILE A 258 11.07 -4.01 -1.79
CA ILE A 258 12.38 -3.39 -2.06
C ILE A 258 12.57 -3.08 -3.55
N GLY A 259 11.48 -2.77 -4.26
CA GLY A 259 11.45 -2.51 -5.71
C GLY A 259 12.40 -1.40 -6.19
N GLU A 260 12.61 -0.35 -5.38
CA GLU A 260 13.60 0.71 -5.71
C GLU A 260 15.04 0.18 -5.71
N LEU A 261 15.37 -0.74 -4.79
CA LEU A 261 16.68 -1.39 -4.73
C LEU A 261 16.85 -2.32 -5.92
N LEU A 262 15.86 -3.18 -6.20
CA LEU A 262 15.83 -4.05 -7.38
C LEU A 262 16.01 -3.24 -8.68
N GLY A 263 15.22 -2.18 -8.84
CA GLY A 263 15.26 -1.27 -10.00
C GLY A 263 16.61 -0.57 -10.15
N THR A 264 17.24 -0.16 -9.04
CA THR A 264 18.59 0.44 -9.05
C THR A 264 19.65 -0.51 -9.60
N TYR A 265 19.53 -1.82 -9.38
CA TYR A 265 20.43 -2.81 -9.98
C TYR A 265 20.00 -3.21 -11.40
N TYR A 266 18.71 -3.36 -11.66
CA TYR A 266 18.18 -3.65 -13.00
C TYR A 266 18.65 -2.59 -14.03
N LEU A 267 18.54 -1.31 -13.67
CA LEU A 267 19.01 -0.20 -14.51
C LEU A 267 20.52 -0.26 -14.77
N LYS A 268 21.36 -0.76 -13.86
CA LYS A 268 22.81 -0.89 -14.13
C LYS A 268 23.12 -1.92 -15.23
N GLU A 269 22.28 -2.93 -15.39
CA GLU A 269 22.46 -3.97 -16.40
C GLU A 269 21.83 -3.60 -17.75
N VAL A 270 20.72 -2.84 -17.76
CA VAL A 270 19.95 -2.55 -19.00
C VAL A 270 19.98 -1.11 -19.49
N TRP A 271 20.35 -0.12 -18.67
CA TRP A 271 20.22 1.30 -19.02
C TRP A 271 21.45 1.83 -19.77
N THR A 272 21.39 1.84 -21.10
CA THR A 272 22.44 2.35 -21.98
C THR A 272 22.26 3.84 -22.31
N ALA A 273 23.32 4.50 -22.79
CA ALA A 273 23.25 5.88 -23.29
C ALA A 273 22.29 6.05 -24.49
N ASP A 274 22.16 5.02 -25.33
CA ASP A 274 21.21 4.98 -26.44
C ASP A 274 19.75 4.90 -25.93
N ILE A 275 19.49 4.07 -24.91
CA ILE A 275 18.17 4.01 -24.24
C ILE A 275 17.84 5.35 -23.57
N ALA A 276 18.81 5.98 -22.90
CA ALA A 276 18.63 7.31 -22.30
C ALA A 276 18.26 8.37 -23.36
N ALA A 277 19.02 8.45 -24.46
CA ALA A 277 18.76 9.40 -25.54
C ALA A 277 17.40 9.17 -26.24
N ARG A 278 16.98 7.91 -26.40
CA ARG A 278 15.64 7.57 -26.93
C ARG A 278 14.52 7.97 -25.97
N ALA A 279 14.70 7.75 -24.66
CA ALA A 279 13.74 8.15 -23.64
C ALA A 279 13.60 9.69 -23.57
N GLU A 280 14.72 10.42 -23.58
CA GLU A 280 14.74 11.89 -23.63
C GLU A 280 14.04 12.41 -24.90
N SER A 281 14.38 11.86 -26.07
CA SER A 281 13.76 12.22 -27.35
C SER A 281 12.24 11.98 -27.36
N LEU A 282 11.77 10.86 -26.79
CA LEU A 282 10.35 10.56 -26.65
C LEU A 282 9.65 11.56 -25.72
N VAL A 283 10.23 11.90 -24.56
CA VAL A 283 9.64 12.88 -23.63
C VAL A 283 9.59 14.28 -24.25
N LEU A 284 10.62 14.69 -24.99
CA LEU A 284 10.63 15.96 -25.72
C LEU A 284 9.56 15.99 -26.82
N ALA A 285 9.42 14.91 -27.60
CA ALA A 285 8.37 14.78 -28.62
C ALA A 285 6.95 14.83 -28.01
N LEU A 286 6.73 14.17 -26.88
CA LEU A 286 5.45 14.21 -26.15
C LEU A 286 5.15 15.61 -25.59
N LYS A 287 6.13 16.28 -24.97
CA LYS A 287 6.01 17.68 -24.50
C LYS A 287 5.64 18.62 -25.66
N ALA A 288 6.29 18.46 -26.83
CA ALA A 288 6.01 19.26 -28.02
C ALA A 288 4.61 19.00 -28.59
N ALA A 289 4.22 17.74 -28.78
CA ALA A 289 2.90 17.38 -29.28
C ALA A 289 1.76 17.88 -28.36
N PHE A 290 1.95 17.76 -27.04
CA PHE A 290 0.98 18.28 -26.06
C PHE A 290 0.86 19.81 -26.13
N LYS A 291 1.98 20.54 -26.29
CA LYS A 291 1.98 22.01 -26.49
C LYS A 291 1.15 22.41 -27.72
N THR A 292 1.37 21.78 -28.87
CA THR A 292 0.58 22.04 -30.10
C THR A 292 -0.90 21.68 -29.93
N GLY A 293 -1.21 20.64 -29.14
CA GLY A 293 -2.59 20.32 -28.74
C GLY A 293 -3.25 21.43 -27.91
N LEU A 294 -2.55 22.03 -26.94
CA LEU A 294 -3.06 23.16 -26.14
C LEU A 294 -3.26 24.43 -26.98
N GLU A 295 -2.35 24.69 -27.91
CA GLU A 295 -2.41 25.84 -28.83
C GLU A 295 -3.60 25.76 -29.80
N SER A 296 -3.98 24.55 -30.21
CA SER A 296 -5.13 24.29 -31.10
C SER A 296 -6.45 23.97 -30.39
N ALA A 297 -6.44 23.85 -29.06
CA ALA A 297 -7.64 23.53 -28.26
C ALA A 297 -8.62 24.71 -28.20
N GLY A 298 -9.57 24.74 -29.12
CA GLY A 298 -10.68 25.72 -29.17
C GLY A 298 -11.74 25.58 -28.08
N TRP A 299 -11.63 24.59 -27.18
CA TRP A 299 -12.47 24.44 -25.99
C TRP A 299 -11.85 25.05 -24.73
N LEU A 300 -10.59 25.49 -24.80
CA LEU A 300 -9.91 26.21 -23.71
C LEU A 300 -10.05 27.72 -23.89
N ASP A 301 -10.37 28.43 -22.81
CA ASP A 301 -10.16 29.87 -22.72
C ASP A 301 -8.66 30.20 -22.59
N ASP A 302 -8.30 31.46 -22.83
CA ASP A 302 -6.91 31.92 -22.90
C ASP A 302 -6.19 31.89 -21.54
N ALA A 303 -6.92 32.06 -20.43
CA ALA A 303 -6.37 32.01 -19.09
C ALA A 303 -6.02 30.55 -18.71
N THR A 304 -6.91 29.62 -18.99
CA THR A 304 -6.70 28.19 -18.80
C THR A 304 -5.59 27.67 -19.73
N ARG A 305 -5.55 28.09 -21.01
CA ARG A 305 -4.45 27.75 -21.93
C ARG A 305 -3.10 28.25 -21.40
N THR A 306 -3.05 29.47 -20.86
CA THR A 306 -1.83 30.05 -20.23
C THR A 306 -1.39 29.25 -19.00
N ASN A 307 -2.32 28.91 -18.11
CA ASN A 307 -2.05 28.14 -16.90
C ASN A 307 -1.53 26.72 -17.21
N VAL A 308 -2.17 26.01 -18.15
CA VAL A 308 -1.75 24.65 -18.53
C VAL A 308 -0.42 24.66 -19.30
N THR A 309 -0.16 25.68 -20.13
CA THR A 309 1.14 25.86 -20.79
C THR A 309 2.25 26.12 -19.77
N THR A 310 1.98 26.91 -18.73
CA THR A 310 2.94 27.14 -17.63
C THR A 310 3.18 25.85 -16.83
N LYS A 311 2.13 25.07 -16.55
CA LYS A 311 2.24 23.77 -15.89
C LYS A 311 3.07 22.77 -16.70
N LEU A 312 2.92 22.74 -18.04
CA LEU A 312 3.72 21.92 -18.95
C LEU A 312 5.22 22.28 -18.88
N ALA A 313 5.55 23.57 -18.81
CA ALA A 313 6.93 24.03 -18.65
C ALA A 313 7.56 23.62 -17.29
N CYS A 314 6.74 23.44 -16.25
CA CYS A 314 7.17 22.96 -14.93
C CYS A 314 7.32 21.41 -14.84
N MET A 315 7.01 20.63 -15.90
CA MET A 315 7.10 19.17 -15.86
C MET A 315 8.55 18.68 -15.96
N ILE A 316 9.11 18.22 -14.84
CA ILE A 316 10.46 17.63 -14.77
C ILE A 316 10.49 16.27 -15.49
N ALA A 317 11.52 16.03 -16.30
CA ALA A 317 11.79 14.78 -17.01
C ALA A 317 13.04 14.07 -16.45
N PRO A 318 13.13 12.72 -16.55
CA PRO A 318 14.38 12.00 -16.31
C PRO A 318 15.45 12.48 -17.30
N GLY A 319 16.57 12.99 -16.79
CA GLY A 319 17.63 13.62 -17.59
C GLY A 319 17.77 15.13 -17.38
N ASP A 320 16.70 15.81 -16.94
CA ASP A 320 16.77 17.22 -16.54
C ASP A 320 17.78 17.38 -15.39
N LYS A 321 18.95 17.97 -15.68
CA LYS A 321 19.92 18.37 -14.65
C LYS A 321 19.21 19.24 -13.64
N LYS A 322 19.08 18.74 -12.40
CA LYS A 322 18.26 19.32 -11.31
C LYS A 322 18.01 20.82 -11.49
N LEU A 323 16.75 21.19 -11.73
CA LEU A 323 16.27 22.55 -11.50
C LEU A 323 16.34 22.86 -10.00
N THR A 324 17.56 23.14 -9.53
CA THR A 324 17.80 23.72 -8.21
C THR A 324 17.12 25.07 -8.17
N ASN A 325 16.11 25.19 -7.30
CA ASN A 325 15.09 26.24 -7.27
C ASN A 325 13.95 26.05 -8.30
N PRO A 326 12.84 25.37 -7.92
CA PRO A 326 11.57 25.55 -8.63
C PRO A 326 11.07 26.98 -8.41
N ASN A 327 10.97 27.78 -9.48
CA ASN A 327 10.37 29.11 -9.40
C ASN A 327 8.98 29.04 -8.76
N ALA A 328 8.66 30.02 -7.90
CA ALA A 328 7.43 30.02 -7.10
C ALA A 328 6.13 29.84 -7.91
N GLN A 329 6.14 30.22 -9.20
CA GLN A 329 5.06 29.96 -10.16
C GLN A 329 4.72 28.47 -10.29
N CYS A 330 5.70 27.56 -10.28
CA CYS A 330 5.45 26.13 -10.43
C CYS A 330 4.74 25.50 -9.22
N ALA A 331 4.85 26.10 -8.03
CA ALA A 331 4.24 25.59 -6.80
C ALA A 331 2.76 26.00 -6.61
N LEU A 332 2.28 26.98 -7.39
CA LEU A 332 0.97 27.62 -7.21
C LEU A 332 -0.09 27.25 -8.27
N LEU A 333 0.22 26.32 -9.18
CA LEU A 333 -0.57 26.02 -10.38
C LEU A 333 -1.29 24.66 -10.37
N ILE A 334 -1.62 24.14 -9.18
CA ILE A 334 -2.68 23.14 -9.02
C ILE A 334 -3.94 23.91 -8.62
N PRO A 335 -5.00 23.94 -9.46
CA PRO A 335 -6.12 24.85 -9.24
C PRO A 335 -6.94 24.44 -8.02
N HIS A 336 -7.17 25.40 -7.11
CA HIS A 336 -8.30 25.33 -6.20
C HIS A 336 -9.59 25.43 -7.03
N GLY A 337 -10.20 24.29 -7.32
CA GLY A 337 -11.46 24.21 -8.06
C GLY A 337 -12.62 24.76 -7.25
N ASN A 338 -12.90 26.05 -7.39
CA ASN A 338 -14.18 26.63 -7.01
C ASN A 338 -15.22 26.27 -8.09
N SER A 339 -16.02 25.25 -7.80
CA SER A 339 -17.21 24.82 -8.56
C SER A 339 -18.31 24.40 -7.60
#